data_AF-A0A1F5DBK1-F1
#
_entry.id   AF-A0A1F5DBK1-F1
#
_cell.length_a   1.000
_cell.length_b   1.000
_cell.length_c   1.000
_cell.angle_alpha   90.00
_cell.angle_beta   90.00
_cell.angle_gamma   90.00
#
_symmetry.space_group_name_H-M   'P 1'
#
loop_
_entity.id
_entity.type
_entity.pdbx_description
1 polymer ?
#
loop_
_entity_poly.entity_id
_entity_poly.type
_entity_poly.pdbx_seq_one_letter_code
_entity_poly.pdbx_strand_id
1 'polypeptide(L)'
;MRGSGYIINHTYAGERSRSSRVANKIHGRGTFLYADKPFLVLLTFDLDGEIAFEEVHPSAPYRVTQGAYGQRKGAYRILGLLDRAEVKATFCIVGLTAER
;
A
#
# COMPACT_ATOMS: atom_id res chain seq x y z
N MET A 1 10.96 -8.43 -31.95
CA MET A 1 10.21 -9.00 -30.80
C MET A 1 9.16 -7.98 -30.38
N ARG A 2 7.87 -8.34 -30.39
CA ARG A 2 6.77 -7.43 -30.01
C ARG A 2 6.46 -7.65 -28.53
N GLY A 3 6.76 -6.67 -27.69
CA GLY A 3 6.41 -6.71 -26.26
C GLY A 3 4.91 -6.51 -26.07
N SER A 4 4.27 -7.45 -25.37
CA SER A 4 2.89 -7.33 -24.91
C SER A 4 2.85 -6.34 -23.74
N GLY A 5 2.14 -5.22 -23.88
CA GLY A 5 1.92 -4.26 -22.81
C GLY A 5 0.62 -4.58 -22.08
N TYR A 6 0.68 -4.64 -20.74
CA TYR A 6 -0.50 -4.78 -19.90
C TYR A 6 -1.16 -3.41 -19.68
N ILE A 7 -2.50 -3.36 -19.77
CA ILE A 7 -3.30 -2.18 -19.45
C ILE A 7 -3.52 -2.16 -17.93
N ILE A 8 -2.98 -1.15 -17.25
CA ILE A 8 -3.28 -0.89 -15.83
C ILE A 8 -4.23 0.32 -15.80
N ASN A 9 -5.49 0.09 -15.45
CA ASN A 9 -6.46 1.16 -15.20
C ASN A 9 -6.22 1.72 -13.80
N HIS A 10 -5.65 2.92 -13.69
CA HIS A 10 -5.70 3.70 -12.46
C HIS A 10 -6.74 4.82 -12.59
N THR A 11 -7.90 4.62 -11.95
CA THR A 11 -8.86 5.70 -11.70
C THR A 11 -8.44 6.39 -10.40
N TYR A 12 -7.63 7.45 -10.49
CA TYR A 12 -7.49 8.40 -9.38
C TYR A 12 -8.58 9.46 -9.50
N ALA A 13 -9.57 9.38 -8.61
CA ALA A 13 -10.52 10.46 -8.36
C ALA A 13 -9.82 11.52 -7.51
N GLY A 14 -9.27 12.56 -8.15
CA GLY A 14 -8.61 13.66 -7.44
C GLY A 14 -8.31 14.84 -8.36
N GLU A 15 -9.09 15.90 -8.21
CA GLU A 15 -8.88 17.28 -8.66
C GLU A 15 -8.72 17.55 -10.18
N ARG A 16 -9.80 18.07 -10.77
CA ARG A 16 -9.76 18.81 -12.04
C ARG A 16 -8.93 20.09 -11.85
N SER A 17 -7.65 20.04 -12.19
CA SER A 17 -6.89 21.26 -12.48
C SER A 17 -7.44 21.88 -13.79
N ARG A 18 -8.27 22.91 -13.63
CA ARG A 18 -8.67 23.81 -14.71
C ARG A 18 -7.45 24.62 -15.13
N SER A 19 -6.70 24.12 -16.12
CA SER A 19 -5.87 24.99 -16.96
C SER A 19 -6.20 24.72 -18.42
N SER A 20 -6.95 25.68 -18.95
CA SER A 20 -7.38 25.83 -20.32
C SER A 20 -6.20 25.84 -21.30
N ARG A 21 -6.18 24.86 -22.22
CA ARG A 21 -5.85 25.12 -23.61
C ARG A 21 -6.51 24.06 -24.48
N VAL A 22 -7.36 24.55 -25.38
CA VAL A 22 -8.05 23.79 -26.43
C VAL A 22 -7.00 22.97 -27.19
N ALA A 23 -6.92 21.68 -26.92
CA ALA A 23 -6.22 20.72 -27.78
C ALA A 23 -7.28 20.11 -28.69
N ASN A 24 -7.33 20.62 -29.92
CA ASN A 24 -8.13 20.08 -31.02
C ASN A 24 -8.08 18.56 -31.03
N LYS A 25 -9.25 17.97 -31.26
CA LYS A 25 -9.47 16.55 -31.53
C LYS A 25 -8.73 16.16 -32.80
N ILE A 26 -7.46 15.77 -32.67
CA ILE A 26 -6.71 15.12 -33.75
C ILE A 26 -6.85 13.61 -33.51
N HIS A 27 -7.51 12.92 -34.43
CA HIS A 27 -7.46 11.46 -34.53
C HIS A 27 -6.04 11.05 -34.95
N GLY A 28 -5.13 11.08 -34.00
CA GLY A 28 -3.81 10.46 -34.09
C GLY A 28 -3.70 9.46 -32.95
N ARG A 29 -2.97 8.37 -33.17
CA ARG A 29 -2.68 7.35 -32.14
C ARG A 29 -2.02 8.03 -30.93
N GLY A 30 -2.83 8.51 -30.00
CA GLY A 30 -2.41 9.14 -28.77
C GLY A 30 -1.93 8.06 -27.81
N THR A 31 -0.68 7.65 -27.95
CA THR A 31 0.04 7.01 -26.87
C THR A 31 0.10 8.03 -25.74
N PHE A 32 -0.78 7.89 -24.76
CA PHE A 32 -0.66 8.67 -23.52
C PHE A 32 0.63 8.24 -22.83
N LEU A 33 1.70 9.01 -23.05
CA LEU A 33 2.98 8.86 -22.36
C LEU A 33 2.82 9.39 -20.93
N TYR A 34 2.15 8.61 -20.08
CA TYR A 34 2.18 8.81 -18.62
C TYR A 34 3.38 8.10 -17.97
N ALA A 35 4.20 7.40 -18.75
CA ALA A 35 5.22 6.48 -18.25
C ALA A 35 6.41 7.15 -17.54
N ASP A 36 6.60 8.47 -17.69
CA ASP A 36 7.81 9.16 -17.22
C ASP A 36 7.59 10.09 -16.02
N LYS A 37 6.40 10.07 -15.39
CA LYS A 37 6.19 10.87 -14.18
C LYS A 37 6.52 10.03 -12.94
N PRO A 38 7.47 10.45 -12.10
CA PRO A 38 7.69 9.80 -10.82
C PRO A 38 6.40 9.90 -9.99
N PHE A 39 6.01 8.79 -9.36
CA PHE A 39 4.90 8.75 -8.41
C PHE A 39 5.41 8.25 -7.06
N LEU A 40 4.87 8.82 -5.99
CA LEU A 40 5.25 8.46 -4.62
C LEU A 40 4.56 7.14 -4.23
N VAL A 41 5.34 6.23 -3.65
CA VAL A 41 4.82 5.03 -2.99
C VAL A 41 5.17 5.12 -1.51
N LEU A 42 4.16 5.02 -0.65
CA LEU A 42 4.32 4.93 0.79
C LEU A 42 3.87 3.55 1.25
N LEU A 43 4.76 2.85 1.96
CA LEU A 43 4.42 1.60 2.64
C LEU A 43 4.12 1.90 4.10
N THR A 44 2.91 1.58 4.53
CA THR A 44 2.47 1.63 5.93
C THR A 44 2.10 0.23 6.40
N PHE A 45 2.44 -0.07 7.65
CA PHE A 45 2.10 -1.33 8.29
C PHE A 45 1.42 -1.06 9.62
N ASP A 46 0.17 -1.48 9.75
CA ASP A 46 -0.56 -1.41 11.00
C ASP A 46 -0.22 -2.65 11.82
N LEU A 47 0.36 -2.42 13.00
CA LEU A 47 0.77 -3.47 13.93
C LEU A 47 -0.21 -3.50 15.10
N ASP A 48 -1.43 -3.94 14.81
CA ASP A 48 -2.53 -3.98 15.78
C ASP A 48 -2.37 -5.09 16.81
N GLY A 49 -1.74 -6.20 16.42
CA GLY A 49 -1.50 -7.36 17.27
C GLY A 49 -2.77 -8.06 17.77
N GLU A 50 -2.70 -8.60 18.97
CA GLU A 50 -3.80 -9.37 19.59
C GLU A 50 -5.01 -8.49 19.93
N ILE A 51 -4.75 -7.20 20.23
CA ILE A 51 -5.73 -6.23 20.72
C ILE A 51 -6.92 -6.09 19.78
N ALA A 52 -6.68 -5.99 18.47
CA ALA A 52 -7.76 -5.89 17.48
C ALA A 52 -8.69 -7.11 17.45
N PHE A 53 -8.20 -8.29 17.85
CA PHE A 53 -8.99 -9.52 17.88
C PHE A 53 -9.64 -9.78 19.23
N GLU A 54 -9.01 -9.35 20.33
CA GLU A 54 -9.58 -9.43 21.69
C GLU A 54 -10.90 -8.66 21.78
N GLU A 55 -10.95 -7.44 21.22
CA GLU A 55 -12.15 -6.60 21.28
C GLU A 55 -13.26 -7.08 20.33
N VAL A 56 -12.90 -7.52 19.12
CA VAL A 56 -13.87 -7.85 18.06
C VAL A 56 -14.35 -9.30 18.15
N HIS A 57 -13.53 -10.21 18.69
CA HIS A 57 -13.79 -11.64 18.68
C HIS A 57 -13.47 -12.35 20.02
N PRO A 58 -14.09 -11.93 21.14
CA PRO A 58 -13.78 -12.47 22.46
C PRO A 58 -14.08 -13.98 22.60
N SER A 59 -14.99 -14.52 21.79
CA SER A 59 -15.35 -15.95 21.78
C SER A 59 -14.48 -16.81 20.86
N ALA A 60 -13.48 -16.25 20.18
CA ALA A 60 -12.64 -16.96 19.23
C ALA A 60 -11.14 -16.85 19.58
N PRO A 61 -10.65 -17.61 20.59
CA PRO A 61 -9.26 -17.52 21.07
C PRO A 61 -8.20 -17.73 19.98
N TYR A 62 -8.51 -18.54 18.97
CA TYR A 62 -7.60 -18.76 17.85
C TYR A 62 -7.29 -17.47 17.07
N ARG A 63 -8.25 -16.54 16.97
CA ARG A 63 -8.05 -15.26 16.28
C ARG A 63 -7.10 -14.35 17.05
N VAL A 64 -7.18 -14.37 18.37
CA VAL A 64 -6.23 -13.68 19.25
C VAL A 64 -4.82 -14.24 19.02
N THR A 65 -4.65 -15.57 19.02
CA THR A 65 -3.33 -16.18 18.75
C THR A 65 -2.80 -15.90 17.34
N GLN A 66 -3.68 -15.70 16.35
CA GLN A 66 -3.28 -15.27 15.01
C GLN A 66 -2.81 -13.82 15.00
N GLY A 67 -3.51 -12.93 15.73
CA GLY A 67 -3.08 -11.55 15.95
C GLY A 67 -1.66 -11.48 16.52
N ALA A 68 -1.33 -12.39 17.46
CA ALA A 68 0.00 -12.51 18.08
C ALA A 68 1.15 -12.67 17.09
N TYR A 69 0.88 -13.35 15.98
CA TYR A 69 1.87 -13.70 14.99
C TYR A 69 2.46 -12.46 14.29
N GLY A 70 1.65 -11.42 14.11
CA GLY A 70 2.03 -10.16 13.48
C GLY A 70 3.28 -9.57 14.13
N GLN A 71 3.22 -9.27 15.42
CA GLN A 71 4.35 -8.70 16.17
C GLN A 71 5.46 -9.72 16.43
N ARG A 72 5.14 -11.00 16.72
CA ARG A 72 6.17 -11.98 17.10
C ARG A 72 7.01 -12.48 15.94
N LYS A 73 6.47 -12.50 14.73
CA LYS A 73 7.12 -13.11 13.55
C LYS A 73 6.93 -12.29 12.28
N GLY A 74 5.76 -11.72 12.05
CA GLY A 74 5.46 -10.92 10.86
C GLY A 74 6.37 -9.69 10.74
N ALA A 75 6.43 -8.87 11.80
CA ALA A 75 7.19 -7.64 11.86
C ALA A 75 8.66 -7.85 11.51
N TYR A 76 9.33 -8.85 12.12
CA TYR A 76 10.73 -9.16 11.83
C TYR A 76 10.97 -9.58 10.37
N ARG A 77 10.02 -10.29 9.74
CA ARG A 77 10.14 -10.67 8.32
C ARG A 77 9.96 -9.47 7.40
N ILE A 78 9.02 -8.58 7.72
CA ILE A 78 8.81 -7.33 6.98
C ILE A 78 10.05 -6.45 7.10
N LEU A 79 10.58 -6.26 8.31
CA LEU A 79 11.81 -5.50 8.54
C LEU A 79 12.99 -6.06 7.73
N GLY A 80 13.18 -7.39 7.72
CA GLY A 80 14.22 -8.01 6.89
C GLY A 80 14.00 -7.85 5.39
N LEU A 81 12.75 -7.77 4.91
CA LEU A 81 12.45 -7.50 3.51
C LEU A 81 12.75 -6.04 3.14
N LEU A 82 12.33 -5.11 3.98
CA LEU A 82 12.56 -3.67 3.80
C LEU A 82 14.05 -3.34 3.80
N ASP A 83 14.82 -3.97 4.69
CA ASP A 83 16.28 -3.83 4.77
C ASP A 83 16.95 -4.30 3.48
N ARG A 84 16.65 -5.53 3.01
CA ARG A 84 17.19 -6.05 1.73
C ARG A 84 16.80 -5.23 0.51
N ALA A 85 15.65 -4.58 0.54
CA ALA A 85 15.15 -3.75 -0.55
C ALA A 85 15.60 -2.28 -0.42
N GLU A 86 16.26 -1.90 0.67
CA GLU A 86 16.60 -0.52 1.03
C GLU A 86 15.38 0.44 1.01
N VAL A 87 14.19 -0.08 1.32
CA VAL A 87 12.92 0.67 1.29
C VAL A 87 12.58 1.20 2.68
N LYS A 88 12.22 2.49 2.75
CA LYS A 88 11.67 3.11 3.97
C LYS A 88 10.17 2.83 4.08
N ALA A 89 9.70 2.63 5.30
CA ALA A 89 8.29 2.41 5.61
C ALA A 89 7.93 3.04 6.96
N THR A 90 6.62 3.21 7.18
CA THR A 90 6.06 3.68 8.46
C THR A 90 5.31 2.55 9.13
N PHE A 91 5.53 2.37 10.44
CA PHE A 91 4.80 1.41 11.25
C PHE A 91 3.85 2.17 12.19
N CYS A 92 2.56 1.87 12.10
CA CYS A 92 1.53 2.37 12.99
C CYS A 92 1.32 1.33 14.08
N ILE A 93 1.86 1.57 15.27
CA ILE A 93 1.84 0.58 16.36
C ILE A 93 0.82 1.03 17.40
N VAL A 94 -0.14 0.16 17.72
CA VAL A 94 -1.06 0.38 18.82
C VAL A 94 -0.28 0.40 20.13
N GLY A 95 -0.51 1.39 21.00
CA GLY A 95 0.25 1.57 22.24
C GLY A 95 0.26 0.32 23.12
N LEU A 96 -0.91 -0.31 23.32
CA LEU A 96 -1.02 -1.56 24.08
C LEU A 96 -0.24 -2.72 23.44
N THR A 97 -0.13 -2.75 22.11
CA THR A 97 0.66 -3.76 21.39
C THR A 97 2.17 -3.51 21.53
N ALA A 98 2.58 -2.26 21.70
CA ALA A 98 3.99 -1.92 21.98
C ALA A 98 4.43 -2.25 23.42
N GLU A 99 3.50 -2.26 24.38
CA GLU A 99 3.77 -2.55 25.79
C GLU A 99 3.86 -4.05 26.12
N ARG A 100 3.34 -4.92 25.24
CA ARG A 100 3.30 -6.38 25.41
C ARG A 100 4.43 -7.09 24.68
#